data_AF-A0AAP3V091-F1
#
_entry.id   AF-A0AAP3V091-F1
#
_cell.length_a   1.000
_cell.length_b   1.000
_cell.length_c   1.000
_cell.angle_alpha   90.00
_cell.angle_beta   90.00
_cell.angle_gamma   90.00
#
_symmetry.space_group_name_H-M   'P 1'
#
loop_
_entity.id
_entity.type
_entity.pdbx_description
1 polymer ?
#
loop_
_entity_poly.entity_id
_entity_poly.type
_entity_poly.pdbx_seq_one_letter_code
_entity_poly.pdbx_strand_id
1 'polypeptide(L)'
;MRQLSLAELTPDNAGQAGATARTVQELRMVRMLASVATLEEADQAVALGADLVDLKDPARGALGAWPVPLVRAAVTAHGGRRPLSATVGDLPMEPELLHAAAASMAATGVDYVKVGFFAGGNAEACAAAMAPLAAGGVQLVAVMMADQQPRLDLLAHLAAAGWHGAMLDTADKRAGGLRTHLAPDELAAFVAAARAHRLLVGLAGSLGISDVPPLAALEPDYLGFRGALCRGPRTSGLDAGRLAAVRAAMATASPAPA
;
A
#
# COMPACT_ATOMS: atom_id res chain seq x y z
N MET A 1 58.39 -50.35 6.63
CA MET A 1 58.29 -50.26 8.10
C MET A 1 58.16 -48.78 8.44
N ARG A 2 57.18 -48.42 9.28
CA ARG A 2 56.75 -47.06 9.72
C ARG A 2 56.02 -46.21 8.68
N GLN A 3 55.04 -45.38 9.03
CA GLN A 3 53.93 -45.40 9.99
C GLN A 3 53.06 -44.19 9.59
N LEU A 4 51.77 -44.23 9.92
CA LEU A 4 50.74 -43.22 9.64
C LEU A 4 51.09 -41.79 10.10
N SER A 5 50.53 -40.78 9.43
CA SER A 5 49.96 -39.60 10.11
C SER A 5 48.79 -39.01 9.32
N LEU A 6 47.76 -38.63 10.08
CA LEU A 6 46.45 -38.12 9.71
C LEU A 6 46.46 -36.57 9.69
N ALA A 7 45.48 -35.99 8.98
CA ALA A 7 45.03 -34.59 9.00
C ALA A 7 46.03 -33.57 8.38
N GLU A 8 45.63 -32.59 7.58
CA GLU A 8 44.49 -31.68 7.77
C GLU A 8 43.79 -31.31 6.45
N LEU A 9 42.47 -31.12 6.56
CA LEU A 9 41.57 -30.60 5.54
C LEU A 9 41.86 -29.10 5.31
N THR A 10 42.20 -28.72 4.09
CA THR A 10 42.09 -27.32 3.65
C THR A 10 40.68 -27.03 3.11
N PRO A 11 40.03 -25.93 3.51
CA PRO A 11 38.68 -25.59 3.07
C PRO A 11 38.73 -24.87 1.72
N ASP A 12 38.52 -25.59 0.62
CA ASP A 12 38.14 -24.98 -0.66
C ASP A 12 36.61 -24.98 -0.78
N ASN A 13 35.96 -23.99 -0.14
CA ASN A 13 34.63 -23.54 -0.58
C ASN A 13 34.20 -22.19 0.03
N ALA A 14 34.98 -21.14 -0.18
CA ALA A 14 34.56 -19.77 0.14
C ALA A 14 34.16 -18.94 -1.11
N GLY A 15 34.22 -19.53 -2.31
CA GLY A 15 34.02 -18.81 -3.57
C GLY A 15 32.63 -18.89 -4.21
N GLN A 16 31.77 -19.82 -3.78
CA GLN A 16 30.49 -20.09 -4.47
C GLN A 16 29.22 -19.75 -3.69
N ALA A 17 29.31 -19.45 -2.38
CA ALA A 17 28.16 -18.99 -1.60
C ALA A 17 27.82 -17.49 -1.80
N GLY A 18 28.76 -16.71 -2.34
CA GLY A 18 28.64 -15.24 -2.48
C GLY A 18 28.03 -14.74 -3.80
N ALA A 19 27.83 -15.63 -4.78
CA ALA A 19 27.30 -15.29 -6.11
C ALA A 19 25.80 -15.62 -6.27
N THR A 20 25.28 -16.60 -5.54
CA THR A 20 23.86 -16.97 -5.56
C THR A 20 22.97 -16.07 -4.69
N ALA A 21 23.52 -15.42 -3.66
CA ALA A 21 22.80 -14.43 -2.86
C ALA A 21 22.69 -13.04 -3.54
N ARG A 22 23.50 -12.78 -4.58
CA ARG A 22 23.55 -11.49 -5.29
C ARG A 22 22.67 -11.41 -6.55
N THR A 23 21.82 -12.40 -6.79
CA THR A 23 21.02 -12.49 -8.05
C THR A 23 19.50 -12.48 -7.83
N VAL A 24 19.00 -12.20 -6.61
CA VAL A 24 17.56 -11.93 -6.38
C VAL A 24 17.38 -10.81 -5.34
N GLN A 25 18.15 -9.73 -5.47
CA GLN A 25 17.60 -8.43 -5.10
C GLN A 25 16.91 -7.95 -6.39
N GLU A 26 15.75 -8.54 -6.71
CA GLU A 26 14.83 -7.88 -7.63
C GLU A 26 14.71 -6.46 -7.10
N LEU A 27 15.22 -5.48 -7.85
CA LEU A 27 14.98 -4.07 -7.57
C LEU A 27 13.46 -3.95 -7.44
N ARG A 28 12.96 -3.84 -6.21
CA ARG A 28 11.52 -3.78 -5.96
C ARG A 28 11.05 -2.44 -6.51
N MET A 29 10.57 -2.48 -7.74
CA MET A 29 9.97 -1.33 -8.40
C MET A 29 8.79 -0.85 -7.56
N VAL A 30 8.81 0.43 -7.18
CA VAL A 30 7.69 1.02 -6.43
C VAL A 30 6.47 1.09 -7.34
N ARG A 31 5.39 0.43 -6.94
CA ARG A 31 4.18 0.32 -7.76
C ARG A 31 3.35 1.60 -7.73
N MET A 32 2.71 1.93 -8.84
CA MET A 32 1.76 3.04 -8.94
C MET A 32 0.35 2.57 -8.58
N LEU A 33 -0.22 3.12 -7.53
CA LEU A 33 -1.63 2.92 -7.17
C LEU A 33 -2.46 4.13 -7.63
N ALA A 34 -3.49 3.87 -8.44
CA ALA A 34 -4.43 4.90 -8.91
C ALA A 34 -5.77 4.75 -8.20
N SER A 35 -6.20 5.77 -7.44
CA SER A 35 -7.54 5.79 -6.85
C SER A 35 -8.57 6.28 -7.86
N VAL A 36 -9.62 5.49 -8.07
CA VAL A 36 -10.68 5.69 -9.06
C VAL A 36 -12.05 5.76 -8.38
N ALA A 37 -12.93 6.61 -8.90
CA ALA A 37 -14.26 6.90 -8.39
C ALA A 37 -15.40 6.27 -9.22
N THR A 38 -15.11 5.84 -10.46
CA THR A 38 -16.08 5.16 -11.34
C THR A 38 -15.43 4.00 -12.11
N LEU A 39 -16.26 3.13 -12.71
CA LEU A 39 -15.78 2.00 -13.53
C LEU A 39 -15.00 2.49 -14.75
N GLU A 40 -15.44 3.58 -15.37
CA GLU A 40 -14.76 4.17 -16.53
C GLU A 40 -13.37 4.68 -16.16
N GLU A 41 -13.21 5.22 -14.94
CA GLU A 41 -11.89 5.59 -14.43
C GLU A 41 -11.01 4.36 -14.13
N ALA A 42 -11.60 3.25 -13.69
CA ALA A 42 -10.89 1.98 -13.51
C ALA A 42 -10.34 1.46 -14.86
N ASP A 43 -11.17 1.46 -15.92
CA ASP A 43 -10.75 1.14 -17.29
C ASP A 43 -9.56 2.02 -17.73
N GLN A 44 -9.67 3.33 -17.53
CA GLN A 44 -8.60 4.28 -17.87
C GLN A 44 -7.31 4.01 -17.09
N ALA A 45 -7.40 3.78 -15.79
CA ALA A 45 -6.25 3.52 -14.94
C ALA A 45 -5.51 2.24 -15.35
N VAL A 46 -6.26 1.16 -15.64
CA VAL A 46 -5.68 -0.10 -16.14
C VAL A 46 -5.02 0.11 -17.50
N ALA A 47 -5.70 0.79 -18.44
CA ALA A 47 -5.19 1.03 -19.78
C ALA A 47 -3.91 1.88 -19.80
N LEU A 48 -3.77 2.80 -18.86
CA LEU A 48 -2.63 3.71 -18.76
C LEU A 48 -1.53 3.24 -17.79
N GLY A 49 -1.60 1.98 -17.34
CA GLY A 49 -0.48 1.33 -16.65
C GLY A 49 -0.40 1.58 -15.14
N ALA A 50 -1.53 1.80 -14.47
CA ALA A 50 -1.59 1.66 -13.02
C ALA A 50 -1.28 0.20 -12.62
N ASP A 51 -0.46 0.04 -11.59
CA ASP A 51 -0.07 -1.28 -11.08
C ASP A 51 -1.11 -1.84 -10.11
N LEU A 52 -1.75 -0.96 -9.34
CA LEU A 52 -2.88 -1.24 -8.46
C LEU A 52 -3.99 -0.23 -8.73
N VAL A 53 -5.25 -0.68 -8.72
CA VAL A 53 -6.42 0.19 -8.87
C VAL A 53 -7.20 0.21 -7.56
N ASP A 54 -7.43 1.40 -7.02
CA ASP A 54 -8.05 1.61 -5.71
C ASP A 54 -9.44 2.23 -5.85
N LEU A 55 -10.46 1.42 -5.60
CA LEU A 55 -11.87 1.80 -5.65
C LEU A 55 -12.20 2.65 -4.43
N LYS A 56 -12.18 3.97 -4.60
CA LYS A 56 -12.37 4.96 -3.54
C LYS A 56 -13.20 6.13 -4.04
N ASP A 57 -14.22 6.51 -3.28
CA ASP A 57 -15.10 7.64 -3.59
C ASP A 57 -14.61 8.91 -2.87
N PRO A 58 -13.93 9.84 -3.56
CA PRO A 58 -13.43 11.07 -2.97
C PRO A 58 -14.53 12.05 -2.53
N ALA A 59 -15.77 11.89 -2.98
CA ALA A 59 -16.91 12.71 -2.57
C ALA A 59 -17.47 12.28 -1.19
N ARG A 60 -17.10 11.08 -0.73
CA ARG A 60 -17.55 10.50 0.55
C ARG A 60 -16.46 10.46 1.62
N GLY A 61 -15.42 11.30 1.49
CA GLY A 61 -14.37 11.45 2.49
C GLY A 61 -12.96 11.14 1.97
N ALA A 62 -12.03 10.94 2.89
CA ALA A 62 -10.64 10.60 2.58
C ALA A 62 -10.54 9.21 1.94
N LEU A 63 -11.24 8.24 2.53
CA LEU A 63 -11.34 6.81 2.22
C LEU A 63 -12.79 6.39 1.91
N GLY A 64 -13.60 7.31 1.38
CA GLY A 64 -15.01 7.05 1.06
C GLY A 64 -15.21 5.76 0.27
N ALA A 65 -16.16 4.93 0.70
CA ALA A 65 -16.40 3.63 0.09
C ALA A 65 -17.19 3.74 -1.21
N TRP A 66 -16.85 2.90 -2.17
CA TRP A 66 -17.76 2.60 -3.28
C TRP A 66 -18.98 1.79 -2.79
N PRO A 67 -20.14 1.89 -3.47
CA PRO A 67 -21.23 0.95 -3.30
C PRO A 67 -20.79 -0.50 -3.61
N VAL A 68 -21.10 -1.44 -2.72
CA VAL A 68 -20.77 -2.88 -2.87
C VAL A 68 -21.13 -3.46 -4.24
N PRO A 69 -22.31 -3.18 -4.85
CA PRO A 69 -22.62 -3.67 -6.19
C PRO A 69 -21.65 -3.17 -7.27
N LEU A 70 -21.16 -1.92 -7.17
CA LEU A 70 -20.19 -1.37 -8.13
C LEU A 70 -18.80 -1.97 -7.94
N VAL A 71 -18.42 -2.29 -6.69
CA VAL A 71 -17.18 -3.03 -6.42
C VAL A 71 -17.23 -4.41 -7.07
N ARG A 72 -18.35 -5.15 -6.92
CA ARG A 72 -18.53 -6.45 -7.60
C ARG A 72 -18.44 -6.34 -9.12
N ALA A 73 -19.03 -5.29 -9.69
CA ALA A 73 -18.91 -5.01 -11.12
C ALA A 73 -17.45 -4.76 -11.54
N ALA A 74 -16.70 -3.99 -10.76
CA ALA A 74 -15.28 -3.73 -11.01
C ALA A 74 -14.42 -4.99 -10.91
N VAL A 75 -14.65 -5.81 -9.88
CA VAL A 75 -14.00 -7.13 -9.71
C VAL A 75 -14.31 -8.04 -10.90
N THR A 76 -15.55 -8.04 -11.40
CA THR A 76 -15.93 -8.84 -12.58
C THR A 76 -15.24 -8.36 -13.86
N ALA A 77 -15.09 -7.04 -14.03
CA ALA A 77 -14.50 -6.45 -15.22
C ALA A 77 -12.95 -6.50 -15.24
N HIS A 78 -12.31 -6.40 -14.07
CA HIS A 78 -10.87 -6.19 -13.95
C HIS A 78 -10.12 -7.24 -13.12
N GLY A 79 -10.84 -8.12 -12.42
CA GLY A 79 -10.24 -9.20 -11.62
C GLY A 79 -9.25 -10.03 -12.44
N GLY A 80 -8.09 -10.30 -11.86
CA GLY A 80 -6.99 -11.04 -12.53
C GLY A 80 -6.20 -10.23 -13.57
N ARG A 81 -6.66 -9.04 -13.99
CA ARG A 81 -5.89 -8.15 -14.90
C ARG A 81 -4.97 -7.23 -14.11
N ARG A 82 -5.47 -6.65 -13.02
CA ARG A 82 -4.73 -5.82 -12.06
C ARG A 82 -5.28 -6.04 -10.66
N PRO A 83 -4.44 -6.04 -9.61
CA PRO A 83 -4.93 -6.06 -8.24
C PRO A 83 -5.82 -4.85 -7.95
N LEU A 84 -6.98 -5.14 -7.38
CA LEU A 84 -7.95 -4.15 -6.95
C LEU A 84 -7.90 -4.00 -5.43
N SER A 85 -7.92 -2.76 -4.94
CA SER A 85 -8.21 -2.47 -3.54
C SER A 85 -9.51 -1.68 -3.41
N ALA A 86 -10.24 -1.83 -2.30
CA ALA A 86 -11.41 -1.01 -2.02
C ALA A 86 -11.42 -0.56 -0.57
N THR A 87 -11.81 0.71 -0.33
CA THR A 87 -11.92 1.28 1.00
C THR A 87 -13.28 1.00 1.62
N VAL A 88 -13.33 0.75 2.93
CA VAL A 88 -14.58 0.49 3.67
C VAL A 88 -15.33 1.77 4.08
N GLY A 89 -14.73 2.94 3.86
CA GLY A 89 -15.29 4.26 4.23
C GLY A 89 -14.55 4.94 5.38
N ASP A 90 -14.87 6.22 5.58
CA ASP A 90 -14.45 7.00 6.75
C ASP A 90 -15.36 6.64 7.93
N LEU A 91 -15.05 5.51 8.59
CA LEU A 91 -15.82 4.97 9.70
C LEU A 91 -15.15 5.33 11.04
N PRO A 92 -15.93 5.51 12.13
CA PRO A 92 -15.36 5.66 13.46
C PRO A 92 -14.58 4.40 13.87
N MET A 93 -13.63 4.58 14.79
CA MET A 93 -12.78 3.52 15.33
C MET A 93 -13.54 2.62 16.32
N GLU A 94 -14.55 1.92 15.79
CA GLU A 94 -15.42 1.00 16.50
C GLU A 94 -15.26 -0.43 15.92
N PRO A 95 -14.78 -1.40 16.71
CA PRO A 95 -14.36 -2.71 16.20
C PRO A 95 -15.43 -3.46 15.39
N GLU A 96 -16.67 -3.52 15.90
CA GLU A 96 -17.78 -4.24 15.28
C GLU A 96 -18.21 -3.61 13.96
N LEU A 97 -18.21 -2.28 13.90
CA LEU A 97 -18.58 -1.53 12.69
C LEU A 97 -17.54 -1.72 11.59
N LEU A 98 -16.26 -1.58 11.94
CA LEU A 98 -15.16 -1.81 11.00
C LEU A 98 -15.15 -3.26 10.52
N HIS A 99 -15.42 -4.22 11.40
CA HIS A 99 -15.44 -5.63 11.05
C HIS A 99 -16.55 -5.93 10.04
N ALA A 100 -17.77 -5.44 10.32
CA ALA A 100 -18.91 -5.63 9.43
C ALA A 100 -18.67 -5.00 8.04
N ALA A 101 -18.10 -3.80 8.01
CA ALA A 101 -17.78 -3.11 6.76
C ALA A 101 -16.67 -3.82 5.97
N ALA A 102 -15.61 -4.26 6.64
CA ALA A 102 -14.52 -5.02 6.03
C ALA A 102 -14.99 -6.39 5.51
N ALA A 103 -15.84 -7.10 6.25
CA ALA A 103 -16.42 -8.37 5.83
C ALA A 103 -17.31 -8.19 4.58
N SER A 104 -18.16 -7.15 4.57
CA SER A 104 -19.01 -6.80 3.42
C SER A 104 -18.17 -6.48 2.17
N MET A 105 -17.09 -5.72 2.35
CA MET A 105 -16.18 -5.38 1.26
C MET A 105 -15.38 -6.59 0.77
N ALA A 106 -14.87 -7.44 1.67
CA ALA A 106 -14.17 -8.66 1.33
C ALA A 106 -15.05 -9.63 0.52
N ALA A 107 -16.34 -9.73 0.86
CA ALA A 107 -17.30 -10.57 0.16
C ALA A 107 -17.53 -10.16 -1.31
N THR A 108 -17.04 -8.99 -1.75
CA THR A 108 -17.07 -8.57 -3.16
C THR A 108 -16.07 -9.30 -4.03
N GLY A 109 -15.02 -9.90 -3.43
CA GLY A 109 -13.92 -10.53 -4.15
C GLY A 109 -12.78 -9.57 -4.51
N VAL A 110 -12.74 -8.37 -3.93
CA VAL A 110 -11.61 -7.45 -4.09
C VAL A 110 -10.33 -8.05 -3.49
N ASP A 111 -9.18 -7.80 -4.13
CA ASP A 111 -7.90 -8.39 -3.69
C ASP A 111 -7.44 -7.82 -2.34
N TYR A 112 -7.65 -6.52 -2.11
CA TYR A 112 -7.30 -5.85 -0.87
C TYR A 112 -8.46 -5.04 -0.28
N VAL A 113 -8.69 -5.17 1.02
CA VAL A 113 -9.65 -4.34 1.77
C VAL A 113 -8.89 -3.30 2.59
N LYS A 114 -9.17 -2.02 2.35
CA LYS A 114 -8.53 -0.90 3.04
C LYS A 114 -9.42 -0.34 4.14
N VAL A 115 -8.86 -0.25 5.34
CA VAL A 115 -9.55 0.23 6.55
C VAL A 115 -8.82 1.43 7.11
N GLY A 116 -9.55 2.53 7.31
CA GLY A 116 -8.98 3.75 7.90
C GLY A 116 -8.76 3.63 9.40
N PHE A 117 -7.58 4.02 9.86
CA PHE A 117 -7.21 4.18 11.27
C PHE A 117 -7.12 5.68 11.56
N PHE A 118 -8.28 6.25 11.88
CA PHE A 118 -8.43 7.66 12.25
C PHE A 118 -8.10 7.84 13.75
N ALA A 119 -7.77 9.07 14.15
CA ALA A 119 -7.54 9.41 15.55
C ALA A 119 -8.80 9.22 16.40
N GLY A 120 -8.57 8.83 17.66
CA GLY A 120 -9.63 8.50 18.61
C GLY A 120 -10.00 7.02 18.61
N GLY A 121 -10.70 6.59 19.66
CA GLY A 121 -11.09 5.18 19.85
C GLY A 121 -9.92 4.26 20.20
N ASN A 122 -10.17 2.95 20.16
CA ASN A 122 -9.20 1.91 20.50
C ASN A 122 -8.71 1.22 19.23
N ALA A 123 -7.62 1.74 18.67
CA ALA A 123 -7.05 1.23 17.41
C ALA A 123 -6.58 -0.22 17.54
N GLU A 124 -6.03 -0.62 18.68
CA GLU A 124 -5.57 -1.97 18.96
C GLU A 124 -6.75 -2.96 18.97
N ALA A 125 -7.86 -2.59 19.60
CA ALA A 125 -9.09 -3.39 19.56
C ALA A 125 -9.65 -3.51 18.14
N CYS A 126 -9.62 -2.42 17.36
CA CYS A 126 -10.03 -2.44 15.95
C CYS A 126 -9.12 -3.35 15.10
N ALA A 127 -7.80 -3.28 15.31
CA ALA A 127 -6.84 -4.15 14.64
C ALA A 127 -7.11 -5.62 14.97
N ALA A 128 -7.30 -5.95 16.26
CA ALA A 128 -7.57 -7.30 16.74
C ALA A 128 -8.91 -7.86 16.23
N ALA A 129 -9.95 -7.03 16.15
CA ALA A 129 -11.26 -7.45 15.66
C ALA A 129 -11.25 -7.89 14.18
N MET A 130 -10.24 -7.49 13.39
CA MET A 130 -10.11 -7.97 12.01
C MET A 130 -9.44 -9.34 11.89
N ALA A 131 -8.83 -9.87 12.96
CA ALA A 131 -8.06 -11.12 12.90
C ALA A 131 -8.83 -12.32 12.31
N PRO A 132 -10.14 -12.52 12.57
CA PRO A 132 -10.90 -13.59 11.92
C PRO A 132 -10.98 -13.44 10.39
N LEU A 133 -11.06 -12.22 9.86
CA LEU A 133 -11.08 -11.96 8.41
C LEU A 133 -9.71 -12.26 7.79
N ALA A 134 -8.64 -11.80 8.45
CA ALA A 134 -7.27 -12.10 8.04
C ALA A 134 -6.99 -13.60 8.00
N ALA A 135 -7.38 -14.33 9.05
CA ALA A 135 -7.26 -15.79 9.13
C ALA A 135 -8.09 -16.51 8.05
N GLY A 136 -9.20 -15.89 7.60
CA GLY A 136 -9.99 -16.32 6.46
C GLY A 136 -9.39 -16.00 5.09
N GLY A 137 -8.20 -15.39 5.04
CA GLY A 137 -7.47 -15.08 3.81
C GLY A 137 -7.72 -13.68 3.23
N VAL A 138 -8.49 -12.83 3.92
CA VAL A 138 -8.71 -11.44 3.48
C VAL A 138 -7.41 -10.64 3.62
N GLN A 139 -6.95 -10.03 2.52
CA GLN A 139 -5.75 -9.19 2.55
C GLN A 139 -6.11 -7.76 3.00
N LEU A 140 -5.98 -7.53 4.31
CA LEU A 140 -6.32 -6.25 4.93
C LEU A 140 -5.15 -5.26 4.90
N VAL A 141 -5.43 -4.00 4.56
CA VAL A 141 -4.47 -2.90 4.61
C VAL A 141 -4.97 -1.81 5.53
N ALA A 142 -4.22 -1.54 6.60
CA ALA A 142 -4.52 -0.44 7.52
C ALA A 142 -4.04 0.88 6.91
N VAL A 143 -4.92 1.87 6.81
CA VAL A 143 -4.58 3.20 6.30
C VAL A 143 -4.54 4.17 7.48
N MET A 144 -3.35 4.54 7.92
CA MET A 144 -3.10 5.44 9.05
C MET A 144 -3.00 6.88 8.57
N MET A 145 -3.63 7.81 9.29
CA MET A 145 -3.73 9.22 8.87
C MET A 145 -2.51 10.02 9.31
N ALA A 146 -1.69 10.46 8.34
CA ALA A 146 -0.44 11.19 8.56
C ALA A 146 -0.63 12.53 9.30
N ASP A 147 -1.75 13.19 9.04
CA ASP A 147 -2.19 14.44 9.67
C ASP A 147 -2.87 14.24 11.03
N GLN A 148 -2.85 13.01 11.56
CA GLN A 148 -3.45 12.67 12.86
C GLN A 148 -2.49 11.89 13.78
N GLN A 149 -1.18 12.12 13.64
CA GLN A 149 -0.13 11.54 14.47
C GLN A 149 -0.17 9.99 14.51
N PRO A 150 0.11 9.33 13.37
CA PRO A 150 0.03 7.87 13.27
C PRO A 150 1.02 7.20 14.22
N ARG A 151 0.54 6.23 15.02
CA ARG A 151 1.38 5.55 16.01
C ARG A 151 2.06 4.32 15.41
N LEU A 152 3.40 4.30 15.39
CA LEU A 152 4.18 3.19 14.81
C LEU A 152 4.09 1.89 15.59
N ASP A 153 3.84 1.95 16.91
CA ASP A 153 3.63 0.77 17.77
C ASP A 153 2.40 -0.05 17.36
N LEU A 154 1.43 0.55 16.65
CA LEU A 154 0.29 -0.15 16.09
C LEU A 154 0.69 -1.19 15.04
N LEU A 155 1.82 -1.00 14.35
CA LEU A 155 2.28 -1.93 13.31
C LEU A 155 2.51 -3.35 13.85
N ALA A 156 3.01 -3.47 15.09
CA ALA A 156 3.17 -4.75 15.76
C ALA A 156 1.82 -5.44 16.03
N HIS A 157 0.81 -4.66 16.43
CA HIS A 157 -0.55 -5.16 16.67
C HIS A 157 -1.23 -5.59 15.38
N LEU A 158 -1.07 -4.81 14.30
CA LEU A 158 -1.56 -5.15 12.96
C LEU A 158 -0.93 -6.47 12.48
N ALA A 159 0.39 -6.60 12.59
CA ALA A 159 1.07 -7.83 12.20
C ALA A 159 0.62 -9.05 13.03
N ALA A 160 0.46 -8.88 14.34
CA ALA A 160 -0.04 -9.94 15.23
C ALA A 160 -1.49 -10.36 14.91
N ALA A 161 -2.32 -9.41 14.44
CA ALA A 161 -3.68 -9.67 14.00
C ALA A 161 -3.77 -10.17 12.53
N GLY A 162 -2.64 -10.40 11.85
CA GLY A 162 -2.60 -10.98 10.51
C GLY A 162 -2.88 -10.00 9.37
N TRP A 163 -2.78 -8.68 9.60
CA TRP A 163 -2.93 -7.69 8.54
C TRP A 163 -1.86 -7.89 7.45
N HIS A 164 -2.25 -7.66 6.20
CA HIS A 164 -1.35 -7.82 5.06
C HIS A 164 -0.45 -6.59 4.88
N GLY A 165 -0.96 -5.39 5.17
CA GLY A 165 -0.23 -4.16 4.91
C GLY A 165 -0.62 -2.99 5.79
N ALA A 166 0.22 -1.96 5.74
CA ALA A 166 -0.02 -0.66 6.32
C ALA A 166 0.31 0.44 5.31
N MET A 167 -0.43 1.54 5.39
CA MET A 167 -0.33 2.65 4.46
C MET A 167 -0.51 3.98 5.18
N LEU A 168 0.22 5.01 4.77
CA LEU A 168 -0.06 6.40 5.16
C LEU A 168 -0.94 7.09 4.10
N ASP A 169 -1.93 7.85 4.53
CA ASP A 169 -2.70 8.82 3.71
C ASP A 169 -3.04 10.03 4.61
N THR A 170 -3.73 11.04 4.09
CA THR A 170 -4.22 12.19 4.88
C THR A 170 -5.74 12.11 5.11
N ALA A 171 -6.24 12.60 6.23
CA ALA A 171 -7.68 12.72 6.49
C ALA A 171 -8.21 14.05 5.91
N ASP A 172 -7.64 15.18 6.34
CA ASP A 172 -8.01 16.50 5.86
C ASP A 172 -7.29 16.81 4.53
N LYS A 173 -8.06 16.72 3.45
CA LYS A 173 -7.58 17.00 2.08
C LYS A 173 -7.31 18.48 1.80
N ARG A 174 -7.47 19.35 2.80
CA ARG A 174 -7.13 20.79 2.75
C ARG A 174 -5.91 21.14 3.60
N ALA A 175 -5.46 20.24 4.48
CA ALA A 175 -4.37 20.51 5.42
C ALA A 175 -2.95 20.30 4.85
N GLY A 176 -2.85 19.81 3.61
CA GLY A 176 -1.56 19.58 2.94
C GLY A 176 -1.44 18.17 2.37
N GLY A 177 -0.22 17.84 1.95
CA GLY A 177 0.15 16.49 1.52
C GLY A 177 0.96 15.76 2.57
N LEU A 178 1.26 14.49 2.32
CA LEU A 178 2.01 13.61 3.23
C LEU A 178 3.28 14.26 3.80
N ARG A 179 4.09 14.84 2.91
CA ARG A 179 5.37 15.48 3.24
C ARG A 179 5.25 16.85 3.92
N THR A 180 4.03 17.37 4.05
CA THR A 180 3.72 18.54 4.89
C THR A 180 3.52 18.12 6.36
N HIS A 181 3.03 16.90 6.59
CA HIS A 181 2.69 16.41 7.92
C HIS A 181 3.81 15.60 8.57
N LEU A 182 4.59 14.86 7.77
CA LEU A 182 5.66 14.00 8.27
C LEU A 182 6.98 14.33 7.57
N ALA A 183 8.03 14.48 8.37
CA ALA A 183 9.39 14.70 7.91
C ALA A 183 9.95 13.44 7.22
N PRO A 184 11.01 13.57 6.39
CA PRO A 184 11.63 12.44 5.72
C PRO A 184 12.02 11.28 6.66
N ASP A 185 12.57 11.59 7.84
CA ASP A 185 13.00 10.57 8.81
C ASP A 185 11.81 9.83 9.44
N GLU A 186 10.66 10.50 9.64
CA GLU A 186 9.43 9.88 10.14
C GLU A 186 8.83 8.94 9.10
N LEU A 187 8.84 9.34 7.82
CA LEU A 187 8.42 8.50 6.71
C LEU A 187 9.33 7.28 6.55
N ALA A 188 10.65 7.47 6.64
CA ALA A 188 11.62 6.38 6.62
C ALA A 188 11.41 5.41 7.78
N ALA A 189 11.17 5.92 8.99
CA ALA A 189 10.88 5.12 10.18
C ALA A 189 9.60 4.29 10.02
N PHE A 190 8.53 4.88 9.45
CA PHE A 190 7.31 4.15 9.14
C PHE A 190 7.56 3.00 8.16
N VAL A 191 8.24 3.27 7.04
CA VAL A 191 8.52 2.24 6.03
C VAL A 191 9.37 1.13 6.62
N ALA A 192 10.44 1.47 7.35
CA ALA A 192 11.32 0.50 7.99
C ALA A 192 10.58 -0.36 9.03
N ALA A 193 9.75 0.25 9.89
CA ALA A 193 8.99 -0.47 10.91
C ALA A 193 7.96 -1.42 10.29
N ALA A 194 7.20 -0.97 9.28
CA ALA A 194 6.22 -1.82 8.62
C ALA A 194 6.89 -3.01 7.91
N ARG A 195 8.03 -2.78 7.24
CA ARG A 195 8.83 -3.85 6.61
C ARG A 195 9.43 -4.83 7.63
N ALA A 196 9.87 -4.36 8.79
CA ALA A 196 10.36 -5.24 9.86
C ALA A 196 9.27 -6.22 10.34
N HIS A 197 8.01 -5.80 10.26
CA HIS A 197 6.84 -6.64 10.51
C HIS A 197 6.34 -7.43 9.29
N ARG A 198 7.07 -7.39 8.16
CA ARG A 198 6.70 -8.04 6.89
C ARG A 198 5.35 -7.59 6.32
N LEU A 199 4.95 -6.36 6.61
CA LEU A 199 3.75 -5.74 6.05
C LEU A 199 4.07 -5.15 4.67
N LEU A 200 3.12 -5.25 3.74
CA LEU A 200 3.08 -4.44 2.53
C LEU A 200 2.98 -2.94 2.92
N VAL A 201 3.80 -2.08 2.32
CA VAL A 201 3.88 -0.66 2.71
C VAL A 201 3.44 0.28 1.59
N GLY A 202 2.46 1.14 1.88
CA GLY A 202 1.99 2.18 0.96
C GLY A 202 2.20 3.60 1.48
N LEU A 203 2.46 4.56 0.58
CA LEU A 203 2.45 6.00 0.91
C LEU A 203 1.50 6.76 -0.03
N ALA A 204 0.59 7.55 0.52
CA ALA A 204 -0.28 8.49 -0.20
C ALA A 204 -0.52 9.73 0.66
N GLY A 205 -1.45 10.59 0.23
CA GLY A 205 -1.75 11.86 0.88
C GLY A 205 -1.38 13.02 -0.02
N SER A 206 -2.31 13.40 -0.90
CA SER A 206 -2.18 14.51 -1.86
C SER A 206 -0.88 14.52 -2.68
N LEU A 207 -0.32 13.35 -2.98
CA LEU A 207 0.94 13.24 -3.72
C LEU A 207 0.85 13.84 -5.13
N GLY A 208 1.90 14.54 -5.52
CA GLY A 208 2.18 15.00 -6.88
C GLY A 208 3.46 14.40 -7.46
N ILE A 209 3.80 14.78 -8.70
CA ILE A 209 4.99 14.28 -9.41
C ILE A 209 6.29 14.58 -8.64
N SER A 210 6.39 15.76 -8.00
CA SER A 210 7.55 16.16 -7.20
C SER A 210 7.75 15.33 -5.94
N ASP A 211 6.74 14.56 -5.52
CA ASP A 211 6.83 13.67 -4.37
C ASP A 211 7.38 12.29 -4.74
N VAL A 212 7.35 11.93 -6.04
CA VAL A 212 7.73 10.60 -6.50
C VAL A 212 9.20 10.28 -6.19
N PRO A 213 10.21 11.07 -6.61
CA PRO A 213 11.60 10.72 -6.34
C PRO A 213 11.96 10.57 -4.85
N PRO A 214 11.63 11.53 -3.96
CA PRO A 214 12.01 11.40 -2.55
C PRO A 214 11.24 10.29 -1.83
N LEU A 215 9.99 9.98 -2.19
CA LEU A 215 9.25 8.89 -1.57
C LEU A 215 9.64 7.51 -2.12
N ALA A 216 9.96 7.41 -3.42
CA ALA A 216 10.44 6.17 -4.00
C ALA A 216 11.80 5.74 -3.41
N ALA A 217 12.66 6.69 -3.06
CA ALA A 217 13.93 6.44 -2.39
C ALA A 217 13.78 5.81 -0.98
N LEU A 218 12.58 5.89 -0.37
CA LEU A 218 12.28 5.20 0.88
C LEU A 218 11.90 3.72 0.67
N GLU A 219 11.79 3.27 -0.58
CA GLU A 219 11.43 1.90 -0.98
C GLU A 219 10.10 1.37 -0.39
N PRO A 220 8.98 2.13 -0.42
CA PRO A 220 7.66 1.57 -0.14
C PRO A 220 7.27 0.60 -1.27
N ASP A 221 6.31 -0.29 -1.03
CA ASP A 221 5.83 -1.19 -2.08
C ASP A 221 4.97 -0.46 -3.13
N TYR A 222 4.31 0.63 -2.76
CA TYR A 222 3.54 1.47 -3.70
C TYR A 222 3.34 2.92 -3.24
N LEU A 223 3.12 3.81 -4.23
CA LEU A 223 2.67 5.19 -4.03
C LEU A 223 1.24 5.37 -4.55
N GLY A 224 0.38 6.03 -3.77
CA GLY A 224 -1.05 6.21 -4.10
C GLY A 224 -1.40 7.63 -4.56
N PHE A 225 -2.10 7.71 -5.69
CA PHE A 225 -2.46 8.99 -6.34
C PHE A 225 -3.97 9.09 -6.60
N ARG A 226 -4.52 10.29 -6.37
CA ARG A 226 -5.84 10.70 -6.88
C ARG A 226 -5.77 12.06 -7.53
N GLY A 227 -5.51 13.11 -6.73
CA GLY A 227 -5.54 14.50 -7.20
C GLY A 227 -4.59 14.76 -8.37
N ALA A 228 -3.38 14.20 -8.31
CA ALA A 228 -2.41 14.30 -9.41
C ALA A 228 -2.86 13.63 -10.71
N LEU A 229 -3.85 12.74 -10.67
CA LEU A 229 -4.40 12.05 -11.84
C LEU A 229 -5.65 12.76 -12.40
N CYS A 230 -6.24 13.70 -11.67
CA CYS A 230 -7.48 14.39 -12.04
C CYS A 230 -7.20 15.67 -12.84
N ARG A 231 -8.15 16.07 -13.72
CA ARG A 231 -8.09 17.35 -14.47
C ARG A 231 -8.09 18.59 -13.59
N GLY A 232 -8.63 18.46 -12.38
CA GLY A 232 -8.81 19.55 -11.42
C GLY A 232 -8.85 18.99 -9.99
N PRO A 233 -9.84 19.38 -9.17
CA PRO A 233 -10.02 18.81 -7.84
C PRO A 233 -10.06 17.28 -7.84
N ARG A 234 -9.73 16.66 -6.70
CA ARG A 234 -9.73 15.18 -6.56
C ARG A 234 -11.08 14.51 -6.83
N THR A 235 -12.18 15.27 -6.82
CA THR A 235 -13.53 14.79 -7.13
C THR A 235 -13.89 14.89 -8.61
N SER A 236 -13.04 15.52 -9.43
CA SER A 236 -13.18 15.55 -10.87
C SER A 236 -12.70 14.25 -11.52
N GLY A 237 -13.10 14.04 -12.77
CA GLY A 237 -12.67 12.90 -13.57
C GLY A 237 -11.15 12.85 -13.78
N LEU A 238 -10.63 11.63 -13.95
CA LEU A 238 -9.25 11.41 -14.38
C LEU A 238 -8.92 12.13 -15.70
N ASP A 239 -7.64 12.48 -15.84
CA ASP A 239 -7.01 13.01 -17.04
C ASP A 239 -5.93 12.04 -17.55
N ALA A 240 -6.03 11.62 -18.80
CA ALA A 240 -5.10 10.66 -19.38
C ALA A 240 -3.66 11.21 -19.43
N GLY A 241 -3.48 12.50 -19.75
CA GLY A 241 -2.17 13.14 -19.83
C GLY A 241 -1.49 13.21 -18.47
N ARG A 242 -2.24 13.58 -17.42
CA ARG A 242 -1.71 13.62 -16.05
C ARG A 242 -1.37 12.23 -15.51
N LEU A 243 -2.21 11.23 -15.78
CA LEU A 243 -1.92 9.86 -15.37
C LEU A 243 -0.65 9.34 -16.06
N ALA A 244 -0.50 9.57 -17.36
CA ALA A 244 0.73 9.25 -18.09
C ALA A 244 1.96 9.98 -17.53
N ALA A 245 1.83 11.25 -17.14
CA ALA A 245 2.92 12.01 -16.53
C ALA A 245 3.35 11.43 -15.16
N VAL A 246 2.39 11.04 -14.31
CA VAL A 246 2.70 10.35 -13.05
C VAL A 246 3.34 8.99 -13.32
N ARG A 247 2.83 8.22 -14.28
CA ARG A 247 3.40 6.92 -14.65
C ARG A 247 4.85 7.05 -15.11
N ALA A 248 5.16 8.06 -15.94
CA ALA A 248 6.51 8.36 -16.39
C ALA A 248 7.43 8.72 -15.22
N ALA A 249 6.97 9.57 -14.29
CA ALA A 249 7.74 9.92 -13.09
C ALA A 249 8.04 8.71 -12.19
N MET A 250 7.07 7.79 -12.05
CA MET A 250 7.27 6.54 -11.31
C MET A 250 8.30 5.62 -11.99
N ALA A 251 8.33 5.59 -13.32
CA ALA A 251 9.30 4.80 -14.08
C ALA A 251 10.72 5.36 -13.97
N THR A 252 10.89 6.69 -13.95
CA THR A 252 12.21 7.33 -13.81
C THR A 252 12.76 7.30 -12.39
N ALA A 253 11.89 7.30 -11.38
CA ALA A 253 12.30 7.25 -9.98
C ALA A 253 12.67 5.83 -9.49
N SER A 254 12.27 4.81 -10.25
CA SER A 254 12.70 3.45 -9.94
C SER A 254 14.14 3.25 -10.40
N PRO A 255 15.01 2.61 -9.59
CA PRO A 255 16.39 2.39 -9.99
C PRO A 255 16.43 1.62 -11.31
N ALA A 256 17.18 2.14 -12.28
CA ALA A 256 17.44 1.41 -13.52
C ALA A 256 18.05 0.04 -13.18
N PRO A 257 17.71 -1.03 -13.91
CA PRO A 257 18.44 -2.28 -13.77
C PRO A 257 19.92 -2.00 -14.01
N ALA A 258 20.75 -2.34 -13.02
CA ALA A 258 22.20 -2.25 -13.10
C ALA A 258 22.77 -3.21 -14.15
#